data_AF-A0A5J4YXF4-F1
#
_entry.id   AF-A0A5J4YXF4-F1
#
_cell.length_a   1.000
_cell.length_b   1.000
_cell.length_c   1.000
_cell.angle_alpha   90.00
_cell.angle_beta   90.00
_cell.angle_gamma   90.00
#
_symmetry.space_group_name_H-M   'P 1'
#
loop_
_entity.id
_entity.type
_entity.pdbx_description
1 polymer ?
#
loop_
_entity_poly.entity_id
_entity_poly.type
_entity_poly.pdbx_seq_one_letter_code
_entity_poly.pdbx_strand_id
1 'polypeptide(L)'
;METGIREALDALFKETPCMPLIVRLAWHDAGTYDVKTNTGGPNASIRFDPEIMHGANAGLKKGIDLLEPIKEKFPECSFADFYQLASIHAIKFAGGPDIPFRFGRKDADGSAVCTEDGRLPDATKRLPHLRDVFYRMGLGDKEIVVLSGAHCLGMPHKDRSGFDTKPWTETPLKFSNTYFVEILKPEANEQLTRLVSDMALLDEEGTKSLCEAYAKDEDLFFKDYSEAHVKLSELGVAF
;
A
#
# COMPACT_ATOMS: atom_id res chain seq x y z
N MET A 1 -7.41 -23.67 2.29
CA MET A 1 -6.29 -22.76 1.95
C MET A 1 -6.45 -21.41 2.65
N GLU A 2 -7.38 -20.53 2.22
CA GLU A 2 -7.45 -19.15 2.71
C GLU A 2 -7.51 -19.01 4.24
N THR A 3 -8.40 -19.75 4.92
CA THR A 3 -8.50 -19.72 6.39
C THR A 3 -7.17 -20.03 7.06
N GLY A 4 -6.44 -21.04 6.60
CA GLY A 4 -5.13 -21.40 7.14
C GLY A 4 -4.06 -20.34 6.89
N ILE A 5 -4.10 -19.65 5.75
CA ILE A 5 -3.21 -18.51 5.48
C ILE A 5 -3.48 -17.39 6.49
N ARG A 6 -4.75 -17.02 6.68
CA ARG A 6 -5.15 -15.96 7.62
C ARG A 6 -4.75 -16.29 9.06
N GLU A 7 -4.98 -17.51 9.53
CA GLU A 7 -4.55 -17.94 10.87
C GLU A 7 -3.02 -17.86 11.07
N ALA A 8 -2.24 -18.22 10.04
CA ALA A 8 -0.79 -18.10 10.10
C ALA A 8 -0.31 -16.63 10.11
N LEU A 9 -0.98 -15.76 9.35
CA LEU A 9 -0.72 -14.32 9.36
C LEU A 9 -1.13 -13.67 10.68
N ASP A 10 -2.24 -14.07 11.30
CA ASP A 10 -2.63 -13.65 12.65
C ASP A 10 -1.52 -13.93 13.67
N ALA A 11 -0.92 -15.13 13.61
CA ALA A 11 0.20 -15.49 14.48
C ALA A 11 1.42 -14.60 14.23
N LEU A 12 1.78 -14.38 12.96
CA LEU A 12 2.87 -13.48 12.57
C LEU A 12 2.63 -12.05 13.09
N PHE A 13 1.44 -11.49 12.91
CA PHE A 13 1.14 -10.11 13.29
C PHE A 13 1.09 -9.89 14.80
N LYS A 14 0.74 -10.93 15.57
CA LYS A 14 0.82 -10.91 17.04
C LYS A 14 2.26 -10.92 17.54
N GLU A 15 3.12 -11.72 16.91
CA GLU A 15 4.53 -11.86 17.30
C GLU A 15 5.37 -10.68 16.80
N THR A 16 5.17 -10.31 15.54
CA THR A 16 5.88 -9.26 14.82
C THR A 16 4.86 -8.32 14.18
N PRO A 17 4.61 -7.13 14.77
CA PRO A 17 3.67 -6.12 14.25
C PRO A 17 4.08 -5.47 12.91
N CYS A 18 4.18 -6.28 11.87
CA CYS A 18 4.67 -5.92 10.54
C CYS A 18 3.56 -5.53 9.56
N MET A 19 2.30 -5.38 10.01
CA MET A 19 1.16 -5.02 9.17
C MET A 19 1.45 -3.85 8.22
N PRO A 20 2.06 -2.71 8.66
CA PRO A 20 2.36 -1.60 7.74
C PRO A 20 3.32 -1.99 6.60
N LEU A 21 4.30 -2.87 6.89
CA LEU A 21 5.27 -3.34 5.91
C LEU A 21 4.62 -4.25 4.86
N ILE A 22 3.69 -5.12 5.29
CA ILE A 22 2.97 -6.03 4.41
C ILE A 22 2.00 -5.27 3.48
N VAL A 23 1.30 -4.27 4.02
CA VAL A 23 0.46 -3.37 3.21
C VAL A 23 1.30 -2.63 2.17
N ARG A 24 2.47 -2.11 2.57
CA ARG A 24 3.40 -1.45 1.63
C ARG A 24 3.91 -2.42 0.56
N LEU A 25 4.26 -3.67 0.91
CA LEU A 25 4.73 -4.66 -0.05
C LEU A 25 3.70 -4.89 -1.16
N ALA A 26 2.44 -5.14 -0.81
CA ALA A 26 1.38 -5.38 -1.78
C ALA A 26 1.03 -4.14 -2.61
N TRP A 27 1.05 -2.95 -2.00
CA TRP A 27 0.91 -1.68 -2.73
C TRP A 27 2.02 -1.51 -3.77
N HIS A 28 3.27 -1.78 -3.39
CA HIS A 28 4.42 -1.59 -4.27
C HIS A 28 4.44 -2.60 -5.43
N ASP A 29 4.02 -3.84 -5.21
CA ASP A 29 3.83 -4.84 -6.27
C ASP A 29 2.77 -4.38 -7.27
N ALA A 30 1.60 -3.95 -6.77
CA ALA A 30 0.51 -3.46 -7.62
C ALA A 30 0.82 -2.12 -8.33
N GLY A 31 1.56 -1.24 -7.65
CA GLY A 31 1.79 0.15 -8.04
C GLY A 31 2.66 0.34 -9.30
N THR A 32 3.25 -0.75 -9.82
CA THR A 32 4.04 -0.73 -11.05
C THR A 32 3.18 -0.81 -12.32
N TYR A 33 1.87 -1.03 -12.18
CA TYR A 33 0.98 -1.19 -13.34
C TYR A 33 0.96 0.03 -14.26
N ASP A 34 0.88 -0.23 -15.56
CA ASP A 34 0.63 0.74 -16.61
C ASP A 34 -0.47 0.25 -17.54
N VAL A 35 -1.60 0.97 -17.54
CA VAL A 35 -2.79 0.64 -18.35
C VAL A 35 -2.53 0.70 -19.85
N LYS A 36 -1.56 1.50 -20.31
CA LYS A 36 -1.27 1.67 -21.74
C LYS A 36 -0.50 0.49 -22.32
N THR A 37 0.47 -0.01 -21.55
CA THR A 37 1.33 -1.12 -21.98
C THR A 37 0.87 -2.47 -21.45
N ASN A 38 -0.06 -2.47 -20.48
CA ASN A 38 -0.52 -3.64 -19.75
C ASN A 38 0.65 -4.44 -19.13
N THR A 39 1.58 -3.70 -18.50
CA THR A 39 2.78 -4.25 -17.83
C THR A 39 2.82 -3.87 -16.36
N GLY A 40 3.55 -4.63 -15.55
CA GLY A 40 3.56 -4.48 -14.08
C GLY A 40 2.27 -4.96 -13.43
N GLY A 41 2.04 -4.53 -12.19
CA GLY A 41 0.84 -4.88 -11.42
C GLY A 41 1.07 -6.01 -10.41
N PRO A 42 0.01 -6.43 -9.70
CA PRO A 42 0.06 -7.34 -8.56
C PRO A 42 0.29 -8.78 -9.00
N ASN A 43 1.49 -9.08 -9.48
CA ASN A 43 1.92 -10.36 -10.04
C ASN A 43 3.13 -10.94 -9.29
N ALA A 44 3.51 -10.37 -8.14
CA ALA A 44 4.68 -10.75 -7.34
C ALA A 44 6.03 -10.68 -8.09
N SER A 45 6.16 -9.82 -9.11
CA SER A 45 7.44 -9.53 -9.78
C SER A 45 8.42 -8.83 -8.84
N ILE A 46 7.92 -8.17 -7.80
CA ILE A 46 8.73 -7.51 -6.75
C ILE A 46 9.71 -8.45 -6.04
N ARG A 47 9.60 -9.78 -6.20
CA ARG A 47 10.54 -10.76 -5.63
C ARG A 47 11.85 -10.87 -6.40
N PHE A 48 11.88 -10.39 -7.64
CA PHE A 48 13.02 -10.59 -8.54
C PHE A 48 13.85 -9.32 -8.71
N ASP A 49 15.12 -9.50 -9.08
CA ASP A 49 15.96 -8.42 -9.57
C ASP A 49 15.53 -8.02 -11.00
N PRO A 50 15.59 -6.74 -11.38
CA PRO A 50 16.08 -5.61 -10.56
C PRO A 50 15.03 -5.00 -9.63
N GLU A 51 13.78 -5.44 -9.67
CA GLU A 51 12.65 -4.73 -9.05
C GLU A 51 12.74 -4.62 -7.53
N ILE A 52 13.16 -5.69 -6.83
CA ILE A 52 13.37 -5.64 -5.37
C ILE A 52 14.48 -4.64 -4.96
N MET A 53 15.39 -4.34 -5.88
CA MET A 53 16.54 -3.45 -5.68
C MET A 53 16.25 -1.99 -6.06
N HIS A 54 15.08 -1.69 -6.64
CA HIS A 54 14.68 -0.30 -6.90
C HIS A 54 14.63 0.52 -5.62
N GLY A 55 15.03 1.79 -5.68
CA GLY A 55 15.16 2.64 -4.50
C GLY A 55 13.85 2.77 -3.71
N ALA A 56 12.72 2.87 -4.41
CA ALA A 56 11.40 2.93 -3.79
C ALA A 56 11.02 1.64 -3.03
N ASN A 57 11.63 0.49 -3.37
CA ASN A 57 11.38 -0.81 -2.74
C ASN A 57 12.33 -1.10 -1.56
N ALA A 58 13.20 -0.16 -1.18
CA ALA A 58 14.12 -0.32 -0.07
C ALA A 58 13.41 -0.84 1.21
N GLY A 59 13.95 -1.93 1.74
CA GLY A 59 13.46 -2.62 2.93
C GLY A 59 12.31 -3.62 2.71
N LEU A 60 11.71 -3.71 1.52
CA LEU A 60 10.59 -4.64 1.26
C LEU A 60 11.01 -6.11 1.24
N LYS A 61 12.28 -6.40 1.00
CA LYS A 61 12.84 -7.75 1.15
C LYS A 61 12.59 -8.33 2.55
N LYS A 62 12.60 -7.49 3.60
CA LYS A 62 12.24 -7.92 4.96
C LYS A 62 10.78 -8.42 5.05
N GLY A 63 9.86 -7.78 4.31
CA GLY A 63 8.47 -8.19 4.24
C GLY A 63 8.31 -9.54 3.53
N ILE A 64 9.02 -9.71 2.42
CA ILE A 64 9.08 -10.99 1.68
C ILE A 64 9.60 -12.10 2.60
N ASP A 65 10.71 -11.87 3.30
CA ASP A 65 11.35 -12.86 4.18
C ASP A 65 10.47 -13.26 5.38
N LEU A 66 9.67 -12.34 5.92
CA LEU A 66 8.70 -12.65 6.97
C LEU A 66 7.52 -13.50 6.47
N LEU A 67 7.14 -13.30 5.21
CA LEU A 67 6.00 -13.98 4.59
C LEU A 67 6.37 -15.36 4.01
N GLU A 68 7.61 -15.55 3.59
CA GLU A 68 8.09 -16.76 2.90
C GLU A 68 7.84 -18.06 3.68
N PRO A 69 8.15 -18.19 5.00
CA PRO A 69 7.88 -19.41 5.75
C PRO A 69 6.39 -19.76 5.88
N ILE A 70 5.50 -18.76 5.76
CA ILE A 70 4.05 -19.00 5.71
C ILE A 70 3.67 -19.45 4.31
N LYS A 71 4.14 -18.74 3.27
CA LYS A 71 3.86 -19.04 1.87
C LYS A 71 4.28 -20.46 1.46
N GLU A 72 5.42 -20.96 1.97
CA GLU A 72 5.91 -22.32 1.72
C GLU A 72 4.92 -23.42 2.16
N LYS A 73 4.08 -23.15 3.17
CA LYS A 73 3.05 -24.07 3.65
C LYS A 73 1.82 -24.13 2.74
N PHE A 74 1.69 -23.18 1.81
CA PHE A 74 0.57 -23.05 0.87
C PHE A 74 1.09 -22.94 -0.57
N PRO A 75 1.72 -24.00 -1.12
CA PRO A 75 2.31 -23.99 -2.46
C PRO A 75 1.26 -23.82 -3.58
N GLU A 76 -0.01 -24.11 -3.30
CA GLU A 76 -1.12 -23.99 -4.24
C GLU A 76 -1.62 -22.55 -4.42
N CYS A 77 -1.30 -21.64 -3.49
CA CYS A 77 -1.54 -20.20 -3.64
C CYS A 77 -0.40 -19.58 -4.46
N SER A 78 -0.70 -18.70 -5.43
CA SER A 78 0.36 -17.91 -6.08
C SER A 78 0.99 -16.93 -5.07
N PHE A 79 2.23 -16.52 -5.27
CA PHE A 79 2.82 -15.43 -4.48
C PHE A 79 2.00 -14.12 -4.65
N ALA A 80 1.52 -13.86 -5.86
CA ALA A 80 0.72 -12.69 -6.20
C ALA A 80 -0.58 -12.63 -5.37
N ASP A 81 -1.36 -13.73 -5.33
CA ASP A 81 -2.54 -13.79 -4.47
C ASP A 81 -2.16 -13.74 -3.00
N PHE A 82 -1.08 -14.41 -2.60
CA PHE A 82 -0.64 -14.43 -1.20
C PHE A 82 -0.28 -13.03 -0.67
N TYR A 83 0.44 -12.21 -1.44
CA TYR A 83 0.79 -10.84 -1.03
C TYR A 83 -0.44 -9.95 -0.90
N GLN A 84 -1.35 -10.02 -1.87
CA GLN A 84 -2.59 -9.22 -1.82
C GLN A 84 -3.51 -9.69 -0.69
N LEU A 85 -3.62 -11.00 -0.44
CA LEU A 85 -4.34 -11.57 0.70
C LEU A 85 -3.72 -11.14 2.05
N ALA A 86 -2.40 -11.16 2.15
CA ALA A 86 -1.68 -10.75 3.35
C ALA A 86 -1.90 -9.26 3.66
N SER A 87 -1.94 -8.41 2.63
CA SER A 87 -2.23 -6.98 2.77
C SER A 87 -3.63 -6.70 3.32
N ILE A 88 -4.68 -7.25 2.71
CA ILE A 88 -6.05 -7.02 3.20
C ILE A 88 -6.26 -7.59 4.60
N HIS A 89 -5.56 -8.68 4.93
CA HIS A 89 -5.63 -9.26 6.26
C HIS A 89 -4.85 -8.42 7.28
N ALA A 90 -3.70 -7.84 6.90
CA ALA A 90 -2.97 -6.87 7.72
C ALA A 90 -3.80 -5.62 8.02
N ILE A 91 -4.55 -5.10 7.03
CA ILE A 91 -5.48 -3.99 7.21
C ILE A 91 -6.58 -4.35 8.21
N LYS A 92 -7.22 -5.52 8.01
CA LYS A 92 -8.28 -5.99 8.91
C LYS A 92 -7.77 -6.22 10.33
N PHE A 93 -6.60 -6.85 10.48
CA PHE A 93 -5.95 -7.10 11.77
C PHE A 93 -5.65 -5.79 12.52
N ALA A 94 -5.28 -4.74 11.79
CA ALA A 94 -5.05 -3.41 12.33
C ALA A 94 -6.36 -2.63 12.65
N GLY A 95 -7.53 -3.25 12.49
CA GLY A 95 -8.83 -2.64 12.78
C GLY A 95 -9.52 -1.95 11.59
N GLY A 96 -8.99 -2.12 10.38
CA GLY A 96 -9.54 -1.56 9.15
C GLY A 96 -10.76 -2.34 8.60
N PRO A 97 -11.25 -1.96 7.41
CA PRO A 97 -12.40 -2.59 6.77
C PRO A 97 -12.12 -4.04 6.36
N ASP A 98 -13.19 -4.83 6.21
CA ASP A 98 -13.15 -6.06 5.42
C ASP A 98 -13.13 -5.71 3.94
N ILE A 99 -12.05 -6.10 3.25
CA ILE A 99 -11.86 -5.83 1.83
C ILE A 99 -12.16 -7.12 1.05
N PRO A 100 -13.07 -7.09 0.05
CA PRO A 100 -13.34 -8.24 -0.80
C PRO A 100 -12.08 -8.77 -1.48
N PHE A 101 -11.99 -10.10 -1.57
CA PHE A 101 -10.86 -10.77 -2.19
C PHE A 101 -11.32 -11.88 -3.12
N ARG A 102 -10.62 -12.01 -4.24
CA ARG A 102 -10.72 -13.17 -5.12
C ARG A 102 -9.32 -13.60 -5.54
N PHE A 103 -9.13 -14.92 -5.55
CA PHE A 103 -7.94 -15.57 -6.09
C PHE A 103 -7.97 -15.58 -7.63
N GLY A 104 -6.81 -15.80 -8.25
CA GLY A 104 -6.65 -15.92 -9.69
C GLY A 104 -5.42 -15.20 -10.24
N ARG A 105 -4.68 -14.46 -9.40
CA ARG A 105 -3.45 -13.77 -9.85
C ARG A 105 -2.39 -14.79 -10.22
N LYS A 106 -1.75 -14.56 -11.35
CA LYS A 106 -0.61 -15.36 -11.82
C LYS A 106 0.68 -14.73 -11.34
N ASP A 107 1.61 -15.58 -10.91
CA ASP A 107 2.95 -15.14 -10.59
C ASP A 107 3.69 -14.70 -11.85
N ALA A 108 4.51 -13.68 -11.71
CA ALA A 108 5.59 -13.36 -12.61
C ALA A 108 6.53 -14.57 -12.76
N ASP A 109 6.82 -14.94 -14.00
CA ASP A 109 7.66 -16.10 -14.33
C ASP A 109 9.17 -15.85 -14.07
N GLY A 110 9.56 -14.62 -13.76
CA GLY A 110 10.94 -14.27 -13.43
C GLY A 110 11.25 -12.78 -13.67
N SER A 111 12.54 -12.44 -13.66
CA SER A 111 13.04 -11.06 -13.78
C SER A 111 12.69 -10.35 -15.09
N ALA A 112 12.39 -11.09 -16.15
CA ALA A 112 12.07 -10.52 -17.47
C ALA A 112 10.78 -9.68 -17.49
N VAL A 113 9.89 -9.85 -16.50
CA VAL A 113 8.65 -9.07 -16.37
C VAL A 113 8.75 -7.92 -15.37
N CYS A 114 9.89 -7.78 -14.68
CA CYS A 114 10.15 -6.65 -13.81
C CYS A 114 10.07 -5.34 -14.62
N THR A 115 9.41 -4.35 -14.05
CA THR A 115 9.31 -3.04 -14.69
C THR A 115 10.62 -2.27 -14.55
N GLU A 116 10.78 -1.21 -15.34
CA GLU A 116 11.83 -0.22 -15.07
C GLU A 116 11.57 0.50 -13.73
N ASP A 117 12.63 1.06 -13.13
CA ASP A 117 12.52 1.91 -11.94
C ASP A 117 11.76 3.22 -12.27
N GLY A 118 11.25 3.89 -11.23
CA GLY A 118 10.57 5.18 -11.36
C GLY A 118 9.07 5.11 -11.60
N ARG A 119 8.46 3.91 -11.62
CA ARG A 119 6.99 3.77 -11.70
C ARG A 119 6.29 4.12 -10.38
N LEU A 120 6.96 3.99 -9.24
CA LEU A 120 6.38 4.27 -7.93
C LEU A 120 6.41 5.77 -7.57
N PRO A 121 5.50 6.25 -6.70
CA PRO A 121 5.42 7.67 -6.36
C PRO A 121 6.66 8.16 -5.59
N ASP A 122 7.00 9.43 -5.82
CA ASP A 122 8.10 10.13 -5.17
C ASP A 122 7.52 11.02 -4.07
N ALA A 123 7.90 10.74 -2.83
CA ALA A 123 7.39 11.40 -1.65
C ALA A 123 7.71 12.90 -1.58
N THR A 124 8.69 13.38 -2.35
CA THR A 124 9.14 14.79 -2.40
C THR A 124 8.35 15.63 -3.41
N LYS A 125 7.50 15.01 -4.23
CA LYS A 125 6.75 15.69 -5.28
C LYS A 125 5.30 15.99 -4.87
N ARG A 126 4.67 16.90 -5.62
CA ARG A 126 3.30 17.39 -5.39
C ARG A 126 2.26 16.66 -6.25
N LEU A 127 1.02 17.14 -6.22
CA LEU A 127 -0.15 16.51 -6.80
C LEU A 127 -0.03 16.15 -8.30
N PRO A 128 0.61 16.97 -9.17
CA PRO A 128 0.80 16.59 -10.57
C PRO A 128 1.57 15.26 -10.73
N HIS A 129 2.60 15.02 -9.91
CA HIS A 129 3.33 13.76 -9.95
C HIS A 129 2.48 12.59 -9.44
N LEU A 130 1.68 12.80 -8.39
CA LEU A 130 0.75 11.77 -7.91
C LEU A 130 -0.24 11.39 -9.02
N ARG A 131 -0.78 12.38 -9.74
CA ARG A 131 -1.64 12.14 -10.91
C ARG A 131 -0.90 11.40 -12.02
N ASP A 132 0.32 11.78 -12.38
CA ASP A 132 1.11 11.07 -13.40
C ASP A 132 1.26 9.57 -13.06
N VAL A 133 1.52 9.26 -11.78
CA VAL A 133 1.66 7.88 -11.30
C VAL A 133 0.32 7.15 -11.26
N PHE A 134 -0.69 7.70 -10.60
CA PHE A 134 -1.96 7.02 -10.41
C PHE A 134 -2.79 6.93 -11.69
N TYR A 135 -2.74 7.95 -12.54
CA TYR A 135 -3.48 7.94 -13.80
C TYR A 135 -2.86 6.95 -14.79
N ARG A 136 -1.53 6.73 -14.72
CA ARG A 136 -0.87 5.62 -15.45
C ARG A 136 -1.42 4.27 -15.02
N MET A 137 -1.74 4.09 -13.74
CA MET A 137 -2.39 2.88 -13.22
C MET A 137 -3.88 2.80 -13.60
N GLY A 138 -4.50 3.88 -14.08
CA GLY A 138 -5.95 3.97 -14.30
C GLY A 138 -6.76 4.32 -13.05
N LEU A 139 -6.11 4.87 -12.02
CA LEU A 139 -6.72 5.31 -10.77
C LEU A 139 -6.85 6.84 -10.75
N GLY A 140 -7.94 7.39 -10.22
CA GLY A 140 -8.24 8.84 -10.24
C GLY A 140 -7.90 9.57 -8.94
N ASP A 141 -8.29 10.84 -8.85
CA ASP A 141 -8.07 11.69 -7.66
C ASP A 141 -8.68 11.11 -6.38
N LYS A 142 -9.85 10.46 -6.48
CA LYS A 142 -10.47 9.79 -5.32
C LYS A 142 -9.58 8.66 -4.81
N GLU A 143 -9.06 7.83 -5.72
CA GLU A 143 -8.14 6.74 -5.39
C GLU A 143 -6.81 7.27 -4.84
N ILE A 144 -6.25 8.35 -5.39
CA ILE A 144 -5.06 9.02 -4.84
C ILE A 144 -5.28 9.35 -3.37
N VAL A 145 -6.33 10.12 -3.07
CA VAL A 145 -6.57 10.60 -1.69
C VAL A 145 -6.86 9.45 -0.74
N VAL A 146 -7.76 8.54 -1.11
CA VAL A 146 -8.20 7.49 -0.18
C VAL A 146 -7.09 6.48 0.09
N LEU A 147 -6.31 6.08 -0.92
CA LEU A 147 -5.22 5.12 -0.75
C LEU A 147 -4.03 5.71 0.03
N SER A 148 -3.79 7.03 -0.07
CA SER A 148 -2.84 7.72 0.82
C SER A 148 -3.20 7.58 2.30
N GLY A 149 -4.47 7.35 2.62
CA GLY A 149 -4.94 7.05 3.98
C GLY A 149 -4.27 5.84 4.64
N ALA A 150 -3.68 4.93 3.86
CA ALA A 150 -2.91 3.80 4.38
C ALA A 150 -1.69 4.23 5.21
N HIS A 151 -1.19 5.47 5.03
CA HIS A 151 -0.16 6.06 5.89
C HIS A 151 -0.60 6.23 7.35
N CYS A 152 -1.88 6.02 7.69
CA CYS A 152 -2.28 5.84 9.09
C CYS A 152 -1.49 4.70 9.78
N LEU A 153 -1.00 3.74 9.00
CA LEU A 153 -0.12 2.66 9.43
C LEU A 153 1.37 2.98 9.18
N GLY A 154 2.17 2.72 10.20
CA GLY A 154 3.62 2.70 10.12
C GLY A 154 4.28 4.07 10.16
N MET A 155 5.48 4.11 9.60
CA MET A 155 6.37 5.27 9.55
C MET A 155 7.37 5.08 8.40
N PRO A 156 7.91 6.16 7.82
CA PRO A 156 9.10 6.04 7.00
C PRO A 156 10.29 5.67 7.88
N HIS A 157 11.37 5.22 7.24
CA HIS A 157 12.62 4.93 7.92
C HIS A 157 13.78 5.59 7.18
N LYS A 158 14.68 6.21 7.94
CA LYS A 158 15.82 6.96 7.40
C LYS A 158 16.78 6.09 6.57
N ASP A 159 16.98 4.84 6.97
CA ASP A 159 17.81 3.85 6.26
C ASP A 159 17.17 3.29 4.98
N ARG A 160 15.91 3.63 4.70
CA ARG A 160 15.18 3.16 3.51
C ARG A 160 14.83 4.29 2.56
N SER A 161 14.14 5.29 3.09
CA SER A 161 13.55 6.40 2.34
C SER A 161 14.27 7.74 2.53
N GLY A 162 15.20 7.82 3.50
CA GLY A 162 15.88 9.06 3.86
C GLY A 162 15.07 9.99 4.78
N PHE A 163 13.74 9.84 4.88
CA PHE A 163 12.91 10.62 5.80
C PHE A 163 13.10 10.21 7.26
N ASP A 164 12.87 11.16 8.16
CA ASP A 164 12.97 10.92 9.61
C ASP A 164 12.01 9.81 10.06
N THR A 165 12.50 8.93 10.94
CA THR A 165 11.74 7.79 11.45
C THR A 165 10.69 8.24 12.48
N LYS A 166 9.60 8.84 12.00
CA LYS A 166 8.45 9.31 12.79
C LYS A 166 7.15 8.84 12.16
N PRO A 167 6.18 8.31 12.91
CA PRO A 167 4.91 7.87 12.33
C PRO A 167 4.08 9.03 11.79
N TRP A 168 3.12 8.76 10.91
CA TRP A 168 2.13 9.77 10.51
C TRP A 168 1.05 9.98 11.57
N THR A 169 0.84 9.01 12.46
CA THR A 169 -0.20 9.03 13.49
C THR A 169 0.37 8.57 14.83
N GLU A 170 -0.32 8.92 15.93
CA GLU A 170 0.06 8.46 17.27
C GLU A 170 -0.19 6.96 17.49
N THR A 171 -0.96 6.32 16.60
CA THR A 171 -1.31 4.90 16.68
C THR A 171 -0.92 4.17 15.38
N PRO A 172 0.38 4.04 15.06
CA PRO A 172 0.85 3.56 13.75
C PRO A 172 0.59 2.07 13.46
N LEU A 173 -0.08 1.36 14.36
CA LEU A 173 -0.51 -0.03 14.16
C LEU A 173 -2.05 -0.16 14.08
N LYS A 174 -2.78 0.96 14.11
CA LYS A 174 -4.23 1.01 13.99
C LYS A 174 -4.62 1.65 12.66
N PHE A 175 -5.34 0.90 11.83
CA PHE A 175 -5.91 1.43 10.60
C PHE A 175 -7.12 2.30 10.95
N SER A 176 -7.06 3.59 10.66
CA SER A 176 -8.07 4.59 11.04
C SER A 176 -8.01 5.81 10.14
N ASN A 177 -8.99 6.70 10.22
CA ASN A 177 -8.99 7.95 9.47
C ASN A 177 -8.04 9.03 10.04
N THR A 178 -7.31 8.72 11.11
CA THR A 178 -6.46 9.70 11.83
C THR A 178 -5.39 10.33 10.96
N TYR A 179 -4.91 9.65 9.90
CA TYR A 179 -4.04 10.25 8.89
C TYR A 179 -4.64 11.56 8.32
N PHE A 180 -5.91 11.53 7.91
CA PHE A 180 -6.58 12.71 7.34
C PHE A 180 -6.76 13.81 8.38
N VAL A 181 -7.10 13.43 9.62
CA VAL A 181 -7.19 14.36 10.75
C VAL A 181 -5.85 15.06 10.97
N GLU A 182 -4.74 14.32 10.95
CA GLU A 182 -3.41 14.87 11.22
C GLU A 182 -2.91 15.79 10.10
N ILE A 183 -3.08 15.45 8.81
CA ILE A 183 -2.59 16.30 7.71
C ILE A 183 -3.39 17.60 7.57
N LEU A 184 -4.65 17.63 8.01
CA LEU A 184 -5.51 18.83 7.98
C LEU A 184 -5.24 19.81 9.12
N LYS A 185 -4.53 19.41 10.18
CA LYS A 185 -4.18 20.34 11.26
C LYS A 185 -3.25 21.44 10.75
N PRO A 186 -3.54 22.72 11.07
CA PRO A 186 -2.74 23.85 10.59
C PRO A 186 -1.30 23.81 11.10
N GLU A 187 -1.11 23.34 12.33
CA GLU A 187 0.19 23.17 12.95
C GLU A 187 0.64 21.71 12.83
N ALA A 188 1.91 21.51 12.49
CA ALA A 188 2.53 20.19 12.46
C ALA A 188 2.87 19.73 13.88
N ASN A 189 2.53 18.48 14.21
CA ASN A 189 3.08 17.82 15.38
C ASN A 189 4.52 17.40 15.04
N GLU A 190 5.51 17.94 15.74
CA GLU A 190 6.93 17.65 15.49
C GLU A 190 7.29 16.16 15.69
N GLN A 191 6.46 15.40 16.40
CA GLN A 191 6.62 13.96 16.59
C GLN A 191 6.03 13.12 15.45
N LEU A 192 5.26 13.74 14.54
CA LEU A 192 4.61 13.08 13.42
C LEU A 192 5.21 13.50 12.08
N THR A 193 5.10 12.62 11.08
CA THR A 193 5.53 12.88 9.71
C THR A 193 4.42 13.51 8.89
N ARG A 194 4.81 14.47 8.03
CA ARG A 194 4.02 14.94 6.88
C ARG A 194 4.95 15.04 5.68
N LEU A 195 4.82 14.14 4.71
CA LEU A 195 5.61 14.20 3.48
C LEU A 195 5.10 15.31 2.57
N VAL A 196 5.95 15.72 1.62
CA VAL A 196 5.56 16.71 0.61
C VAL A 196 4.38 16.19 -0.22
N SER A 197 4.36 14.89 -0.51
CA SER A 197 3.25 14.19 -1.18
C SER A 197 1.97 14.12 -0.34
N ASP A 198 2.04 13.91 0.98
CA ASP A 198 0.86 13.94 1.86
C ASP A 198 0.20 15.33 1.84
N MET A 199 1.03 16.37 1.97
CA MET A 199 0.55 17.75 1.95
C MET A 199 0.11 18.21 0.56
N ALA A 200 0.40 17.45 -0.49
CA ALA A 200 -0.04 17.76 -1.84
C ALA A 200 -1.52 17.43 -2.07
N LEU A 201 -2.10 16.56 -1.24
CA LEU A 201 -3.53 16.26 -1.28
C LEU A 201 -4.39 17.50 -0.95
N LEU A 202 -3.79 18.52 -0.31
CA LEU A 202 -4.45 19.77 0.06
C LEU A 202 -4.24 20.90 -0.96
N ASP A 203 -3.51 20.65 -2.06
CA ASP A 203 -3.18 21.68 -3.06
C ASP A 203 -4.40 22.21 -3.82
N GLU A 204 -5.40 21.35 -4.03
CA GLU A 204 -6.60 21.65 -4.80
C GLU A 204 -7.87 21.37 -4.00
N GLU A 205 -8.91 22.16 -4.23
CA GLU A 205 -10.17 22.09 -3.48
C GLU A 205 -10.84 20.71 -3.59
N GLY A 206 -10.74 20.05 -4.76
CA GLY A 206 -11.33 18.73 -4.99
C GLY A 206 -10.70 17.64 -4.11
N THR A 207 -9.37 17.54 -4.10
CA THR A 207 -8.64 16.56 -3.29
C THR A 207 -8.70 16.91 -1.80
N LYS A 208 -8.65 18.20 -1.46
CA LYS A 208 -8.81 18.68 -0.09
C LYS A 208 -10.19 18.33 0.49
N SER A 209 -11.26 18.52 -0.28
CA SER A 209 -12.62 18.16 0.13
C SER A 209 -12.76 16.67 0.47
N LEU A 210 -12.05 15.80 -0.26
CA LEU A 210 -11.99 14.37 0.05
C LEU A 210 -11.26 14.10 1.37
N CYS A 211 -10.11 14.75 1.60
CA CYS A 211 -9.40 14.66 2.89
C CYS A 211 -10.31 15.09 4.05
N GLU A 212 -11.03 16.21 3.91
CA GLU A 212 -11.97 16.69 4.92
C GLU A 212 -13.15 15.75 5.16
N ALA A 213 -13.66 15.10 4.11
CA ALA A 213 -14.72 14.12 4.23
C ALA A 213 -14.24 12.89 5.02
N TYR A 214 -13.10 12.32 4.66
CA TYR A 214 -12.53 11.16 5.36
C TYR A 214 -12.12 11.47 6.79
N ALA A 215 -11.63 12.68 7.08
CA ALA A 215 -11.31 13.11 8.43
C ALA A 215 -12.56 13.21 9.34
N LYS A 216 -13.73 13.51 8.78
CA LYS A 216 -14.99 13.64 9.52
C LYS A 216 -15.74 12.32 9.66
N ASP A 217 -15.50 11.36 8.76
CA ASP A 217 -16.26 10.12 8.65
C ASP A 217 -15.33 8.94 8.36
N GLU A 218 -15.03 8.16 9.40
CA GLU A 218 -14.19 6.96 9.30
C GLU A 218 -14.88 5.82 8.53
N ASP A 219 -16.20 5.71 8.62
CA ASP A 219 -16.96 4.68 7.90
C ASP A 219 -16.93 4.95 6.40
N LEU A 220 -17.05 6.22 5.99
CA LEU A 220 -16.86 6.65 4.61
C LEU A 220 -15.45 6.35 4.12
N PHE A 221 -14.42 6.67 4.93
CA PHE A 221 -13.05 6.33 4.60
C PHE A 221 -12.88 4.82 4.40
N PHE A 222 -13.38 3.99 5.31
CA PHE A 222 -13.26 2.55 5.26
C PHE A 222 -13.94 1.96 4.03
N LYS A 223 -15.16 2.42 3.73
CA LYS A 223 -15.90 2.01 2.54
C LYS A 223 -15.13 2.34 1.26
N ASP A 224 -14.72 3.59 1.11
CA ASP A 224 -14.06 4.05 -0.12
C ASP A 224 -12.63 3.50 -0.26
N TYR A 225 -11.93 3.28 0.87
CA TYR A 225 -10.63 2.62 0.88
C TYR A 225 -10.76 1.17 0.42
N SER A 226 -11.78 0.43 0.90
CA SER A 226 -12.04 -0.93 0.44
C SER A 226 -12.27 -0.98 -1.08
N GLU A 227 -13.08 -0.08 -1.63
CA GLU A 227 -13.33 0.00 -3.07
C GLU A 227 -12.05 0.30 -3.88
N ALA A 228 -11.25 1.26 -3.43
CA ALA A 228 -10.01 1.62 -4.09
C ALA A 228 -8.93 0.53 -3.98
N HIS A 229 -8.85 -0.16 -2.83
CA HIS A 229 -7.90 -1.25 -2.61
C HIS A 229 -8.24 -2.46 -3.48
N VAL A 230 -9.52 -2.78 -3.68
CA VAL A 230 -9.93 -3.80 -4.66
C VAL A 230 -9.43 -3.41 -6.06
N LYS A 231 -9.69 -2.18 -6.52
CA LYS A 231 -9.22 -1.71 -7.84
C LYS A 231 -7.71 -1.84 -8.00
N LEU A 232 -6.95 -1.38 -7.00
CA LEU A 232 -5.49 -1.49 -6.97
C LEU A 232 -5.02 -2.95 -7.06
N SER A 233 -5.55 -3.80 -6.19
CA SER A 233 -5.09 -5.19 -6.07
C SER A 233 -5.43 -6.03 -7.31
N GLU A 234 -6.26 -5.52 -8.21
CA GLU A 234 -6.73 -6.21 -9.41
C GLU A 234 -6.24 -5.55 -10.73
N LEU A 235 -5.35 -4.56 -10.64
CA LEU A 235 -4.79 -3.89 -11.81
C LEU A 235 -4.12 -4.90 -12.76
N GLY A 236 -4.59 -4.98 -14.00
CA GLY A 236 -4.03 -5.89 -15.02
C GLY A 236 -4.33 -7.38 -14.81
N VAL A 237 -5.15 -7.75 -13.82
CA VAL A 237 -5.47 -9.16 -13.54
C VAL A 237 -6.65 -9.62 -14.40
N ALA A 238 -6.46 -10.74 -15.11
CA ALA A 238 -7.54 -11.44 -15.81
C ALA A 238 -7.99 -12.65 -14.97
N PHE A 239 -9.22 -12.59 -14.45
CA PHE A 239 -9.85 -13.66 -13.66
C PHE A 239 -10.61 -14.66 -14.53
#